data_AF-A0A9P6D2R4-F1
#
_entry.id   AF-A0A9P6D2R4-F1
#
_cell.length_a   1.000
_cell.length_b   1.000
_cell.length_c   1.000
_cell.angle_alpha   90.00
_cell.angle_beta   90.00
_cell.angle_gamma   90.00
#
_symmetry.space_group_name_H-M   'P 1'
#
loop_
_entity.id
_entity.type
_entity.pdbx_description
1 polymer ?
#
loop_
_entity_poly.entity_id
_entity_poly.type
_entity_poly.pdbx_seq_one_letter_code
_entity_poly.pdbx_strand_id
1 'polypeptide(L)'
;MSSSTALKTFSLTNDIAEISPQDEIYRFDSAADKRINNEQPWKKDPHFFKTCRISAIALIKMVIHARSGVPYEIMGLMQGKVLGNSLIIMDSFALPVQGTETRVNAANEANEYMVEYVNQSEKAGRLENAIGWYHSHPGYGCWLSGIDVNTQINNQKYQDPFVAVVIDPNRTISAGKVDIGAFRTFPENYTPPNASQSEYQSIPLNKIEDFGVHANQYYQLEVEVFKSSLDNDLLSMLWNKYWVNTLSQSPLISHSTSLQNRAYAVSQLSDLHQKLNKAQNSVASTRASAPTLKEKDSSTSAQKQKEKEEKKKEDNQLTKSVKDSTKIAVEAQHGLITQVIKDVIFSMRPKNGGDTFVATRVSEVTDMAIG
;
A
#
# COMPACT_ATOMS: atom_id res chain seq x y z
N MET A 1 49.88 -19.64 -9.11
CA MET A 1 48.47 -19.34 -8.73
C MET A 1 48.15 -17.93 -9.18
N SER A 2 46.98 -17.66 -9.74
CA SER A 2 46.59 -16.28 -10.06
C SER A 2 46.38 -15.47 -8.77
N SER A 3 46.60 -14.16 -8.79
CA SER A 3 46.34 -13.28 -7.63
C SER A 3 44.90 -13.40 -7.11
N SER A 4 43.93 -13.60 -8.01
CA SER A 4 42.53 -13.87 -7.67
C SER A 4 42.34 -15.19 -6.91
N THR A 5 43.06 -16.25 -7.30
CA THR A 5 43.02 -17.55 -6.62
C THR A 5 43.62 -17.45 -5.22
N ALA A 6 44.75 -16.76 -5.08
CA ALA A 6 45.38 -16.56 -3.77
C ALA A 6 44.50 -15.74 -2.82
N LEU A 7 43.83 -14.68 -3.32
CA LEU A 7 42.89 -13.88 -2.54
C LEU A 7 41.68 -14.72 -2.09
N LYS A 8 41.08 -15.51 -3.00
CA LYS A 8 39.95 -16.38 -2.65
C LYS A 8 40.33 -17.44 -1.61
N THR A 9 41.49 -18.08 -1.75
CA THR A 9 41.99 -19.05 -0.76
C THR A 9 42.25 -18.38 0.59
N PHE A 10 42.82 -17.18 0.60
CA PHE A 10 43.04 -16.39 1.81
C PHE A 10 41.71 -16.06 2.50
N SER A 11 40.72 -15.55 1.77
CA SER A 11 39.40 -15.23 2.34
C SER A 11 38.70 -16.47 2.90
N LEU A 12 38.80 -17.60 2.21
CA LEU A 12 38.14 -18.85 2.60
C LEU A 12 38.84 -19.54 3.79
N THR A 13 40.15 -19.36 3.95
CA THR A 13 40.92 -19.91 5.09
C THR A 13 40.71 -19.10 6.38
N ASN A 14 40.39 -17.81 6.24
CA ASN A 14 40.27 -16.87 7.36
C ASN A 14 38.81 -16.46 7.64
N ASP A 15 37.83 -17.17 7.07
CA ASP A 15 36.41 -16.87 7.21
C ASP A 15 36.07 -15.38 6.94
N ILE A 16 36.78 -14.77 5.98
CA ILE A 16 36.58 -13.36 5.63
C ILE A 16 35.25 -13.25 4.88
N ALA A 17 34.23 -12.77 5.59
CA ALA A 17 32.94 -12.43 5.01
C ALA A 17 32.96 -10.98 4.53
N GLU A 18 32.88 -10.78 3.21
CA GLU A 18 32.54 -9.47 2.64
C GLU A 18 31.05 -9.22 2.86
N ILE A 19 30.71 -8.44 3.88
CA ILE A 19 29.33 -8.02 4.12
C ILE A 19 29.07 -6.81 3.24
N SER A 20 28.22 -6.98 2.23
CA SER A 20 27.74 -5.84 1.46
C SER A 20 27.02 -4.84 2.39
N PRO A 21 27.23 -3.52 2.26
CA PRO A 21 26.48 -2.51 3.01
C PRO A 21 24.96 -2.67 2.87
N GLN A 22 24.47 -3.25 1.76
CA GLN A 22 23.04 -3.53 1.58
C GLN A 22 22.54 -4.67 2.47
N ASP A 23 23.39 -5.63 2.83
CA ASP A 23 23.01 -6.80 3.62
C ASP A 23 23.19 -6.58 5.13
N GLU A 24 23.86 -5.49 5.54
CA GLU A 24 24.02 -5.11 6.95
C GLU A 24 22.68 -4.96 7.67
N ILE A 25 21.63 -4.52 6.95
CA ILE A 25 20.28 -4.40 7.50
C ILE A 25 19.72 -5.74 8.01
N TYR A 26 20.22 -6.89 7.53
CA TYR A 26 19.79 -8.21 7.98
C TYR A 26 20.48 -8.68 9.26
N ARG A 27 21.57 -8.02 9.69
CA ARG A 27 22.28 -8.38 10.92
C ARG A 27 21.48 -8.01 12.15
N PHE A 28 21.20 -8.96 13.04
CA PHE A 28 20.55 -8.70 14.31
C PHE A 28 21.59 -8.49 15.43
N ASP A 29 21.52 -7.35 16.12
CA ASP A 29 22.29 -7.07 17.34
C ASP A 29 21.34 -7.01 18.53
N SER A 30 21.30 -8.09 19.30
CA SER A 30 20.43 -8.23 20.46
C SER A 30 20.75 -7.23 21.58
N ALA A 31 22.00 -6.77 21.70
CA ALA A 31 22.37 -5.79 22.72
C ALA A 31 21.90 -4.39 22.33
N ALA A 32 22.04 -4.02 21.05
CA ALA A 32 21.50 -2.77 20.52
C ALA A 32 19.98 -2.71 20.59
N ASP A 33 19.30 -3.82 20.23
CA ASP A 33 17.83 -3.93 20.31
C ASP A 33 17.32 -3.80 21.75
N LYS A 34 17.94 -4.48 22.72
CA LYS A 34 17.61 -4.32 24.14
C LYS A 34 17.82 -2.88 24.62
N ARG A 35 18.91 -2.22 24.20
CA ARG A 35 19.20 -0.84 24.57
C ARG A 35 18.11 0.11 24.07
N ILE A 36 17.76 0.04 22.78
CA ILE A 36 16.76 0.96 22.21
C ILE A 36 15.36 0.73 22.80
N ASN A 37 15.00 -0.53 23.08
CA ASN A 37 13.75 -0.89 23.74
C ASN A 37 13.69 -0.47 25.22
N ASN A 38 14.84 -0.33 25.89
CA ASN A 38 14.90 0.23 27.25
C ASN A 38 14.85 1.77 27.24
N GLU A 39 15.51 2.42 26.28
CA GLU A 39 15.56 3.88 26.17
C GLU A 39 14.24 4.51 25.69
N GLN A 40 13.49 3.78 24.87
CA GLN A 40 12.18 4.15 24.34
C GLN A 40 12.11 5.60 23.83
N PRO A 41 13.01 6.00 22.90
CA PRO A 41 13.12 7.39 22.45
C PRO A 41 11.82 7.92 21.81
N TRP A 42 11.03 7.04 21.20
CA TRP A 42 9.72 7.35 20.61
C TRP A 42 8.66 7.83 21.61
N LYS A 43 8.84 7.62 22.92
CA LYS A 43 7.93 8.19 23.93
C LYS A 43 8.08 9.70 24.09
N LYS A 44 9.21 10.28 23.65
CA LYS A 44 9.50 11.71 23.77
C LYS A 44 8.92 12.52 22.61
N ASP A 45 8.84 11.91 21.42
CA ASP A 45 8.36 12.53 20.20
C ASP A 45 7.30 11.62 19.53
N PRO A 46 6.03 12.05 19.45
CA PRO A 46 4.97 11.31 18.75
C PRO A 46 5.28 11.02 17.28
N HIS A 47 6.16 11.81 16.64
CA HIS A 47 6.61 11.65 15.24
C HIS A 47 8.05 11.12 15.14
N PHE A 48 8.53 10.42 16.17
CA PHE A 48 9.88 9.84 16.16
C PHE A 48 10.11 8.94 14.95
N PHE A 49 9.13 8.08 14.62
CA PHE A 49 9.22 7.19 13.47
C PHE A 49 8.74 7.90 12.21
N LYS A 50 9.55 7.84 11.15
CA LYS A 50 9.25 8.50 9.87
C LYS A 50 9.06 7.51 8.72
N THR A 51 9.82 6.42 8.76
CA THR A 51 9.91 5.43 7.69
C THR A 51 9.61 4.04 8.20
N CYS A 52 8.96 3.23 7.39
CA CYS A 52 8.71 1.81 7.61
C CYS A 52 9.39 1.02 6.46
N ARG A 53 10.47 0.30 6.77
CA ARG A 53 11.26 -0.43 5.77
C ARG A 53 10.85 -1.90 5.81
N ILE A 54 10.36 -2.42 4.70
CA ILE A 54 9.78 -3.77 4.61
C ILE A 54 10.68 -4.63 3.72
N SER A 55 11.06 -5.81 4.19
CA SER A 55 11.81 -6.76 3.36
C SER A 55 10.95 -7.24 2.19
N ALA A 56 11.56 -7.49 1.04
CA ALA A 56 10.85 -8.00 -0.14
C ALA A 56 10.11 -9.33 0.17
N ILE A 57 10.67 -10.17 1.03
CA ILE A 57 10.06 -11.44 1.44
C ILE A 57 8.80 -11.20 2.28
N ALA A 58 8.86 -10.31 3.28
CA ALA A 58 7.71 -9.95 4.09
C ALA A 58 6.59 -9.36 3.21
N LEU A 59 6.94 -8.45 2.31
CA LEU A 59 6.00 -7.86 1.36
C LEU A 59 5.26 -8.92 0.53
N ILE A 60 6.01 -9.86 -0.08
CA ILE A 60 5.44 -10.93 -0.89
C ILE A 60 4.51 -11.81 -0.05
N LYS A 61 4.92 -12.21 1.16
CA LYS A 61 4.10 -13.02 2.07
C LYS A 61 2.80 -12.32 2.44
N MET A 62 2.86 -11.05 2.83
CA MET A 62 1.69 -10.27 3.22
C MET A 62 0.72 -10.09 2.04
N VAL A 63 1.22 -9.78 0.84
CA VAL A 63 0.39 -9.60 -0.37
C VAL A 63 -0.27 -10.92 -0.79
N ILE A 64 0.46 -12.03 -0.76
CA ILE A 64 -0.10 -13.37 -1.05
C ILE A 64 -1.20 -13.70 -0.04
N HIS A 65 -0.95 -13.48 1.26
CA HIS A 65 -1.93 -13.74 2.31
C HIS A 65 -3.18 -12.87 2.13
N ALA A 66 -3.01 -11.55 1.95
CA ALA A 66 -4.10 -10.60 1.72
C ALA A 66 -4.95 -11.02 0.51
N ARG A 67 -4.33 -11.47 -0.58
CA ARG A 67 -5.06 -11.97 -1.75
C ARG A 67 -5.83 -13.25 -1.47
N SER A 68 -5.29 -14.16 -0.68
CA SER A 68 -5.97 -15.42 -0.32
C SER A 68 -7.20 -15.21 0.57
N GLY A 69 -7.24 -14.11 1.33
CA GLY A 69 -8.34 -13.78 2.24
C GLY A 69 -9.60 -13.22 1.57
N VAL A 70 -9.48 -12.65 0.37
CA VAL A 70 -10.57 -11.95 -0.33
C VAL A 70 -11.80 -12.88 -0.48
N PRO A 71 -13.03 -12.42 -0.12
CA PRO A 71 -13.42 -11.04 0.18
C PRO A 71 -13.28 -10.62 1.65
N TYR A 72 -12.81 -11.50 2.53
CA TYR A 72 -12.68 -11.22 3.95
C TYR A 72 -11.37 -10.49 4.27
N GLU A 73 -11.37 -9.80 5.40
CA GLU A 73 -10.16 -9.22 5.96
C GLU A 73 -9.36 -10.31 6.64
N ILE A 74 -8.05 -10.30 6.43
CA ILE A 74 -7.11 -11.14 7.17
C ILE A 74 -6.22 -10.26 8.02
N MET A 75 -5.55 -10.87 8.98
CA MET A 75 -4.45 -10.20 9.67
C MET A 75 -3.29 -11.17 9.93
N GLY A 76 -2.14 -10.58 10.22
CA GLY A 76 -0.94 -11.30 10.63
C GLY A 76 -0.03 -10.42 11.45
N LEU A 77 1.05 -11.02 11.95
CA LEU A 77 2.10 -10.30 12.66
C LEU A 77 3.33 -10.12 11.79
N MET A 78 4.09 -9.09 12.13
CA MET A 78 5.36 -8.75 11.50
C MET A 78 6.47 -8.81 12.55
N GLN A 79 7.58 -9.42 12.19
CA GLN A 79 8.79 -9.52 13.00
C GLN A 79 9.85 -8.59 12.47
N GLY A 80 10.57 -7.95 13.38
CA GLY A 80 11.57 -6.98 12.98
C GLY A 80 12.28 -6.30 14.14
N LYS A 81 12.81 -5.12 13.84
CA LYS A 81 13.63 -4.33 14.77
C LYS A 81 13.52 -2.84 14.50
N VAL A 82 14.02 -2.05 15.43
CA VAL A 82 14.16 -0.60 15.25
C VAL A 82 15.57 -0.26 14.79
N LEU A 83 15.68 0.61 13.78
CA LEU A 83 16.95 1.20 13.36
C LEU A 83 16.78 2.72 13.22
N GLY A 84 17.35 3.49 14.16
CA GLY A 84 17.21 4.94 14.16
C GLY A 84 15.74 5.38 14.28
N ASN A 85 15.25 6.12 13.29
CA ASN A 85 13.85 6.59 13.17
C ASN A 85 13.00 5.70 12.24
N SER A 86 13.49 4.49 11.95
CA SER A 86 12.86 3.54 11.05
C SER A 86 12.42 2.27 11.76
N LEU A 87 11.22 1.80 11.44
CA LEU A 87 10.75 0.46 11.79
C LEU A 87 11.12 -0.48 10.66
N ILE A 88 11.86 -1.55 10.96
CA ILE A 88 12.37 -2.50 9.98
C ILE A 88 11.59 -3.80 10.13
N ILE A 89 10.80 -4.16 9.12
CA ILE A 89 10.08 -5.43 9.04
C ILE A 89 10.94 -6.43 8.27
N MET A 90 11.40 -7.46 8.97
CA MET A 90 12.27 -8.51 8.44
C MET A 90 11.44 -9.66 7.86
N ASP A 91 10.40 -10.09 8.58
CA ASP A 91 9.50 -11.15 8.13
C ASP A 91 8.05 -10.91 8.61
N SER A 92 7.12 -11.70 8.09
CA SER A 92 5.70 -11.69 8.47
C SER A 92 5.13 -13.10 8.48
N PHE A 93 4.12 -13.32 9.32
CA PHE A 93 3.36 -14.57 9.33
C PHE A 93 1.86 -14.32 9.52
N ALA A 94 1.06 -15.18 8.89
CA ALA A 94 -0.39 -15.13 8.95
C ALA A 94 -0.88 -15.60 10.32
N LEU A 95 -1.90 -14.93 10.86
CA LEU A 95 -2.67 -15.45 11.97
C LEU A 95 -3.88 -16.23 11.43
N PRO A 96 -4.32 -17.32 12.09
CA PRO A 96 -5.46 -18.12 11.68
C PRO A 96 -6.79 -17.42 12.02
N VAL A 97 -6.92 -16.16 11.63
CA VAL A 97 -8.07 -15.31 11.90
C VAL A 97 -8.59 -14.74 10.61
N GLN A 98 -9.92 -14.73 10.50
CA GLN A 98 -10.63 -14.04 9.43
C GLN A 98 -11.51 -12.99 10.09
N GLY A 99 -11.29 -11.75 9.70
CA GLY A 99 -12.01 -10.59 10.15
C GLY A 99 -13.17 -10.26 9.22
N THR A 100 -14.24 -9.77 9.83
CA THR A 100 -15.11 -8.78 9.18
C THR A 100 -14.99 -7.51 10.01
N GLU A 101 -15.25 -6.36 9.41
CA GLU A 101 -15.20 -5.03 10.05
C GLU A 101 -15.95 -4.91 11.39
N THR A 102 -16.78 -5.89 11.78
CA THR A 102 -17.54 -5.88 13.04
C THR A 102 -17.21 -7.03 13.98
N ARG A 103 -16.43 -8.03 13.55
CA ARG A 103 -16.15 -9.24 14.33
C ARG A 103 -14.77 -9.80 14.01
N VAL A 104 -13.97 -9.98 15.05
CA VAL A 104 -12.75 -10.81 15.01
C VAL A 104 -13.16 -12.22 15.42
N ASN A 105 -13.09 -13.18 14.50
CA ASN A 105 -13.16 -14.59 14.85
C ASN A 105 -11.78 -15.04 15.34
N ALA A 106 -11.74 -15.85 16.41
CA ALA A 106 -10.55 -16.57 16.88
C ALA A 106 -9.45 -15.80 17.67
N ALA A 107 -9.80 -14.76 18.45
CA ALA A 107 -8.83 -14.02 19.28
C ALA A 107 -7.99 -14.90 20.24
N ASN A 108 -8.57 -15.96 20.84
CA ASN A 108 -7.83 -16.84 21.76
C ASN A 108 -6.89 -17.80 21.04
N GLU A 109 -7.34 -18.43 19.95
CA GLU A 109 -6.52 -19.35 19.13
C GLU A 109 -5.36 -18.61 18.47
N ALA A 110 -5.57 -17.35 18.08
CA ALA A 110 -4.52 -16.48 17.59
C ALA A 110 -3.44 -16.22 18.64
N ASN A 111 -3.82 -15.96 19.90
CA ASN A 111 -2.87 -15.72 20.99
C ASN A 111 -1.96 -16.93 21.24
N GLU A 112 -2.53 -18.14 21.26
CA GLU A 112 -1.76 -19.38 21.40
C GLU A 112 -0.79 -19.57 20.23
N TYR A 113 -1.28 -19.39 19.01
CA TYR A 113 -0.45 -19.48 17.80
C TYR A 113 0.69 -18.46 17.80
N MET A 114 0.46 -17.22 18.25
CA MET A 114 1.49 -16.18 18.33
C MET A 114 2.64 -16.59 19.25
N VAL A 115 2.32 -17.08 20.45
CA VAL A 115 3.34 -17.51 21.43
C VAL A 115 4.12 -18.71 20.88
N GLU A 116 3.43 -19.67 20.29
CA GLU A 116 4.07 -20.84 19.71
C GLU A 116 5.00 -20.46 18.54
N TYR A 117 4.52 -19.60 17.63
CA TYR A 117 5.28 -19.18 16.45
C TYR A 117 6.56 -18.42 16.83
N VAL A 118 6.49 -17.50 17.80
CA VAL A 118 7.66 -16.76 18.27
C VAL A 118 8.68 -17.71 18.91
N ASN A 119 8.23 -18.62 19.78
CA ASN A 119 9.10 -19.62 20.40
C ASN A 119 9.78 -20.55 19.36
N GLN A 120 9.06 -20.93 18.30
CA GLN A 120 9.64 -21.73 17.22
C GLN A 120 10.59 -20.90 16.33
N SER A 121 10.29 -19.62 16.11
CA SER A 121 11.14 -18.69 15.36
C SER A 121 12.51 -18.53 16.01
N GLU A 122 12.55 -18.34 17.34
CA GLU A 122 13.80 -18.25 18.09
C GLU A 122 14.66 -19.52 17.92
N LYS A 123 14.04 -20.70 18.02
CA LYS A 123 14.72 -21.99 17.80
C LYS A 123 15.25 -22.16 16.37
N ALA A 124 14.62 -21.51 15.40
CA ALA A 124 15.05 -21.49 14.00
C ALA A 124 16.09 -20.38 13.71
N GLY A 125 16.57 -19.67 14.74
CA GLY A 125 17.57 -18.60 14.60
C GLY A 125 17.00 -17.25 14.13
N ARG A 126 15.67 -17.07 14.18
CA ARG A 126 15.01 -15.77 13.95
C ARG A 126 14.80 -15.09 15.29
N LEU A 127 15.66 -14.12 15.58
CA LEU A 127 15.76 -13.50 16.90
C LEU A 127 14.92 -12.21 17.00
N GLU A 128 14.37 -11.75 15.89
CA GLU A 128 13.51 -10.58 15.85
C GLU A 128 12.15 -10.81 16.51
N ASN A 129 11.79 -9.88 17.40
CA ASN A 129 10.49 -9.85 18.06
C ASN A 129 9.41 -9.26 17.14
N ALA A 130 8.16 -9.35 17.58
CA ALA A 130 7.05 -8.66 16.92
C ALA A 130 7.27 -7.15 16.94
N ILE A 131 7.18 -6.51 15.77
CA ILE A 131 7.37 -5.06 15.57
C ILE A 131 6.09 -4.38 15.05
N GLY A 132 5.07 -5.16 14.73
CA GLY A 132 3.83 -4.67 14.18
C GLY A 132 2.88 -5.77 13.77
N TRP A 133 1.72 -5.34 13.28
CA TRP A 133 0.71 -6.20 12.69
C TRP A 133 0.33 -5.68 11.31
N TYR A 134 -0.13 -6.58 10.45
CA TYR A 134 -0.69 -6.20 9.15
C TYR A 134 -2.09 -6.77 9.00
N HIS A 135 -2.91 -6.08 8.21
CA HIS A 135 -4.22 -6.58 7.79
C HIS A 135 -4.54 -6.12 6.36
N SER A 136 -5.61 -6.68 5.81
CA SER A 136 -6.03 -6.37 4.44
C SER A 136 -7.32 -5.57 4.42
N HIS A 137 -7.42 -4.57 3.54
CA HIS A 137 -8.64 -3.83 3.23
C HIS A 137 -9.04 -4.05 1.76
N PRO A 138 -9.82 -5.09 1.42
CA PRO A 138 -10.08 -5.44 0.02
C PRO A 138 -11.01 -4.44 -0.69
N GLY A 139 -10.43 -3.53 -1.47
CA GLY A 139 -11.13 -2.65 -2.41
C GLY A 139 -11.45 -1.24 -1.89
N TYR A 140 -11.19 -0.93 -0.63
CA TYR A 140 -11.52 0.36 -0.02
C TYR A 140 -10.31 1.15 0.49
N GLY A 141 -9.09 0.72 0.13
CA GLY A 141 -7.86 1.49 0.30
C GLY A 141 -7.17 1.29 1.64
N CYS A 142 -5.96 1.84 1.73
CA CYS A 142 -5.10 1.70 2.89
C CYS A 142 -5.29 2.88 3.85
N TRP A 143 -6.01 2.64 4.94
CA TRP A 143 -6.28 3.59 6.04
C TRP A 143 -6.70 2.80 7.29
N LEU A 144 -6.79 3.43 8.46
CA LEU A 144 -7.21 2.77 9.70
C LEU A 144 -8.66 3.15 10.06
N SER A 145 -9.53 2.14 10.24
CA SER A 145 -10.88 2.32 10.80
C SER A 145 -10.84 2.64 12.29
N GLY A 146 -11.98 3.01 12.89
CA GLY A 146 -12.05 3.21 14.34
C GLY A 146 -11.62 1.97 15.16
N ILE A 147 -11.86 0.76 14.64
CA ILE A 147 -11.43 -0.51 15.29
C ILE A 147 -9.92 -0.70 15.14
N ASP A 148 -9.37 -0.40 13.97
CA ASP A 148 -7.93 -0.52 13.73
C ASP A 148 -7.15 0.49 14.57
N VAL A 149 -7.66 1.71 14.71
CA VAL A 149 -7.08 2.74 15.57
C VAL A 149 -7.06 2.27 17.02
N ASN A 150 -8.18 1.74 17.55
CA ASN A 150 -8.23 1.23 18.91
C ASN A 150 -7.28 0.02 19.11
N THR A 151 -7.22 -0.88 18.14
CA THR A 151 -6.30 -2.02 18.14
C THR A 151 -4.85 -1.56 18.17
N GLN A 152 -4.50 -0.59 17.32
CA GLN A 152 -3.17 -0.03 17.24
C GLN A 152 -2.79 0.78 18.49
N ILE A 153 -3.71 1.53 19.09
CA ILE A 153 -3.49 2.21 20.37
C ILE A 153 -3.18 1.19 21.47
N ASN A 154 -3.95 0.10 21.55
CA ASN A 154 -3.70 -0.97 22.52
C ASN A 154 -2.34 -1.64 22.29
N ASN A 155 -1.99 -1.95 21.05
CA ASN A 155 -0.69 -2.55 20.73
C ASN A 155 0.47 -1.60 21.05
N GLN A 156 0.37 -0.31 20.71
CA GLN A 156 1.36 0.70 21.10
C GLN A 156 1.41 0.95 22.61
N LYS A 157 0.37 0.63 23.37
CA LYS A 157 0.37 0.77 24.83
C LYS A 157 1.12 -0.36 25.53
N TYR A 158 0.99 -1.60 25.04
CA TYR A 158 1.52 -2.78 25.71
C TYR A 158 2.74 -3.42 25.02
N GLN A 159 2.95 -3.16 23.73
CA GLN A 159 3.98 -3.78 22.89
C GLN A 159 4.74 -2.75 22.03
N ASP A 160 4.87 -1.50 22.49
CA ASP A 160 5.66 -0.49 21.77
C ASP A 160 7.15 -0.89 21.72
N PRO A 161 7.83 -0.79 20.57
CA PRO A 161 7.42 -0.14 19.32
C PRO A 161 6.53 -1.00 18.39
N PHE A 162 5.36 -0.48 17.99
CA PHE A 162 4.42 -1.22 17.11
C PHE A 162 3.91 -0.43 15.89
N VAL A 163 3.82 -1.04 14.70
CA VAL A 163 3.24 -0.42 13.47
C VAL A 163 2.06 -1.23 12.92
N ALA A 164 1.06 -0.53 12.37
CA ALA A 164 -0.03 -1.12 11.60
C ALA A 164 0.25 -1.00 10.10
N VAL A 165 0.27 -2.11 9.37
CA VAL A 165 0.37 -2.12 7.91
C VAL A 165 -0.94 -2.56 7.28
N VAL A 166 -1.43 -1.81 6.31
CA VAL A 166 -2.67 -2.11 5.57
C VAL A 166 -2.33 -2.39 4.13
N ILE A 167 -2.92 -3.45 3.56
CA ILE A 167 -2.73 -3.84 2.16
C ILE A 167 -4.10 -3.95 1.48
N ASP A 168 -4.27 -3.33 0.31
CA ASP A 168 -5.45 -3.53 -0.53
C ASP A 168 -5.11 -4.50 -1.68
N PRO A 169 -5.47 -5.80 -1.56
CA PRO A 169 -5.15 -6.80 -2.59
C PRO A 169 -5.96 -6.59 -3.89
N ASN A 170 -7.12 -5.94 -3.83
CA ASN A 170 -7.95 -5.69 -5.02
C ASN A 170 -7.37 -4.55 -5.84
N ARG A 171 -7.01 -3.44 -5.19
CA ARG A 171 -6.34 -2.30 -5.85
C ARG A 171 -4.94 -2.64 -6.33
N THR A 172 -4.24 -3.50 -5.59
CA THR A 172 -2.92 -3.99 -6.01
C THR A 172 -2.97 -4.61 -7.42
N ILE A 173 -4.03 -5.38 -7.70
CA ILE A 173 -4.18 -6.04 -8.99
C ILE A 173 -4.74 -5.09 -10.06
N SER A 174 -5.68 -4.19 -9.69
CA SER A 174 -6.26 -3.26 -10.67
C SER A 174 -5.27 -2.18 -11.12
N ALA A 175 -4.45 -1.67 -10.20
CA ALA A 175 -3.44 -0.65 -10.48
C ALA A 175 -2.11 -1.21 -10.99
N GLY A 176 -1.85 -2.51 -10.82
CA GLY A 176 -0.56 -3.13 -11.17
C GLY A 176 0.61 -2.69 -10.28
N LYS A 177 0.32 -2.04 -9.15
CA LYS A 177 1.27 -1.58 -8.13
C LYS A 177 0.73 -1.99 -6.77
N VAL A 178 1.59 -2.49 -5.89
CA VAL A 178 1.20 -2.86 -4.52
C VAL A 178 0.65 -1.64 -3.81
N ASP A 179 -0.62 -1.73 -3.40
CA ASP A 179 -1.29 -0.72 -2.58
C ASP A 179 -1.09 -1.10 -1.10
N ILE A 180 -0.22 -0.36 -0.44
CA ILE A 180 0.24 -0.61 0.93
C ILE A 180 0.43 0.71 1.67
N GLY A 181 -0.01 0.75 2.92
CA GLY A 181 0.24 1.87 3.83
C GLY A 181 0.74 1.38 5.18
N ALA A 182 1.65 2.13 5.79
CA ALA A 182 2.11 1.89 7.16
C ALA A 182 1.68 3.07 8.04
N PHE A 183 1.11 2.78 9.20
CA PHE A 183 0.47 3.79 10.04
C PHE A 183 0.83 3.59 11.51
N ARG A 184 0.90 4.71 12.23
CA ARG A 184 0.99 4.74 13.69
C ARG A 184 0.00 5.74 14.26
N THR A 185 -0.60 5.39 15.38
CA THR A 185 -1.57 6.25 16.06
C THR A 185 -0.89 7.25 16.95
N PHE A 186 -1.48 8.43 17.06
CA PHE A 186 -1.05 9.43 18.04
C PHE A 186 -1.42 9.00 19.46
N PRO A 187 -0.63 9.38 20.47
CA PRO A 187 -1.03 9.23 21.87
C PRO A 187 -2.34 9.97 22.17
N GLU A 188 -3.17 9.45 23.09
CA GLU A 188 -4.49 10.03 23.45
C GLU A 188 -4.42 11.51 23.88
N ASN A 189 -3.29 11.93 24.44
CA ASN A 189 -3.06 13.30 24.92
C ASN A 189 -2.47 14.25 23.87
N TYR A 190 -2.32 13.79 22.62
CA TYR A 190 -1.70 14.56 21.55
C TYR A 190 -2.71 14.87 20.44
N THR A 191 -2.87 16.15 20.13
CA THR A 191 -3.64 16.61 18.97
C THR A 191 -2.67 17.17 17.94
N PRO A 192 -2.66 16.67 16.68
CA PRO A 192 -1.75 17.17 15.67
C PRO A 192 -2.02 18.65 15.37
N PRO A 193 -0.98 19.52 15.36
CA PRO A 193 -1.13 20.97 15.20
C PRO A 193 -1.60 21.40 13.79
N ASN A 194 -1.40 20.54 12.79
CA ASN A 194 -1.99 20.65 11.47
C ASN A 194 -2.39 19.25 11.02
N ALA A 195 -3.68 19.00 10.81
CA ALA A 195 -4.12 17.80 10.12
C ALA A 195 -3.48 17.80 8.72
N SER A 196 -2.48 16.94 8.51
CA SER A 196 -1.87 16.74 7.20
C SER A 196 -2.99 16.45 6.20
N GLN A 197 -2.96 17.10 5.03
CA GLN A 197 -3.85 16.74 3.94
C GLN A 197 -3.56 15.29 3.56
N SER A 198 -4.42 14.37 4.01
CA SER A 198 -4.31 12.95 3.68
C SER A 198 -4.31 12.79 2.16
N GLU A 199 -3.47 11.90 1.64
CA GLU A 199 -3.45 11.60 0.20
C GLU A 199 -4.85 11.12 -0.23
N TYR A 200 -5.42 11.72 -1.29
CA TYR A 200 -6.77 11.38 -1.73
C TYR A 200 -6.83 9.93 -2.18
N GLN A 201 -7.68 9.14 -1.53
CA GLN A 201 -8.03 7.79 -1.96
C GLN A 201 -9.53 7.73 -2.26
N SER A 202 -9.92 7.02 -3.32
CA SER A 202 -11.34 6.75 -3.62
C SER A 202 -11.88 5.81 -2.55
N ILE A 203 -12.61 6.31 -1.56
CA ILE A 203 -13.19 5.48 -0.49
C ILE A 203 -14.68 5.25 -0.82
N PRO A 204 -15.19 4.01 -0.72
CA PRO A 204 -16.61 3.72 -0.87
C PRO A 204 -17.49 4.52 0.10
N LEU A 205 -18.71 4.85 -0.32
CA LEU A 205 -19.63 5.69 0.45
C LEU A 205 -19.97 5.13 1.83
N ASN A 206 -20.01 3.82 2.00
CA ASN A 206 -20.29 3.17 3.27
C ASN A 206 -19.13 3.25 4.28
N LYS A 207 -17.95 3.72 3.86
CA LYS A 207 -16.74 3.78 4.68
C LYS A 207 -16.22 5.21 4.89
N ILE A 208 -16.70 6.17 4.10
CA ILE A 208 -16.17 7.54 4.08
C ILE A 208 -16.38 8.31 5.40
N GLU A 209 -17.45 8.02 6.13
CA GLU A 209 -17.74 8.65 7.41
C GLU A 209 -16.74 8.18 8.49
N ASP A 210 -16.51 6.87 8.58
CA ASP A 210 -15.55 6.26 9.50
C ASP A 210 -14.12 6.77 9.23
N PHE A 211 -13.72 6.80 7.96
CA PHE A 211 -12.45 7.41 7.54
C PHE A 211 -12.32 8.87 8.03
N GLY A 212 -13.35 9.70 7.77
CA GLY A 212 -13.30 11.13 8.09
C GLY A 212 -13.19 11.44 9.59
N VAL A 213 -13.75 10.58 10.46
CA VAL A 213 -13.70 10.75 11.92
C VAL A 213 -12.32 10.39 12.49
N HIS A 214 -11.68 9.35 11.95
CA HIS A 214 -10.46 8.78 12.51
C HIS A 214 -9.16 9.20 11.79
N ALA A 215 -9.25 9.86 10.63
CA ALA A 215 -8.08 10.26 9.82
C ALA A 215 -7.02 11.11 10.58
N ASN A 216 -7.43 11.87 11.59
CA ASN A 216 -6.51 12.71 12.38
C ASN A 216 -5.90 11.99 13.60
N GLN A 217 -6.25 10.72 13.84
CA GLN A 217 -5.80 9.95 15.00
C GLN A 217 -4.51 9.15 14.71
N TYR A 218 -4.06 9.15 13.46
CA TYR A 218 -2.84 8.46 13.03
C TYR A 218 -2.09 9.28 11.98
N TYR A 219 -0.85 8.90 11.75
CA TYR A 219 -0.03 9.39 10.65
C TYR A 219 0.50 8.22 9.83
N GLN A 220 0.77 8.50 8.55
CA GLN A 220 1.35 7.55 7.62
C GLN A 220 2.87 7.66 7.64
N LEU A 221 3.55 6.51 7.68
CA LEU A 221 5.00 6.41 7.54
C LEU A 221 5.34 6.18 6.07
N GLU A 222 6.50 6.67 5.66
CA GLU A 222 7.03 6.40 4.32
C GLU A 222 7.44 4.93 4.22
N VAL A 223 6.84 4.19 3.28
CA VAL A 223 7.11 2.77 3.08
C VAL A 223 8.26 2.61 2.09
N GLU A 224 9.35 1.99 2.54
CA GLU A 224 10.47 1.61 1.69
C GLU A 224 10.57 0.08 1.61
N VAL A 225 10.93 -0.45 0.44
CA VAL A 225 11.16 -1.89 0.28
C VAL A 225 12.65 -2.12 0.09
N PHE A 226 13.21 -3.07 0.85
CA PHE A 226 14.60 -3.49 0.70
C PHE A 226 14.69 -4.98 0.41
N LYS A 227 15.79 -5.39 -0.21
CA LYS A 227 16.10 -6.77 -0.57
C LYS A 227 17.59 -7.01 -0.40
N SER A 228 17.98 -8.26 -0.16
CA SER A 228 19.40 -8.61 -0.07
C SER A 228 20.06 -8.62 -1.44
N SER A 229 21.38 -8.63 -1.46
CA SER A 229 22.17 -8.86 -2.67
C SER A 229 21.79 -10.18 -3.36
N LEU A 230 21.62 -11.25 -2.59
CA LEU A 230 21.19 -12.56 -3.11
C LEU A 230 19.76 -12.54 -3.63
N ASP A 231 18.82 -11.87 -2.95
CA ASP A 231 17.44 -11.71 -3.44
C ASP A 231 17.42 -11.01 -4.79
N ASN A 232 18.30 -10.03 -5.01
CA ASN A 232 18.42 -9.35 -6.30
C ASN A 232 18.80 -10.32 -7.43
N ASP A 233 19.77 -11.19 -7.19
CA ASP A 233 20.22 -12.18 -8.17
C ASP A 233 19.15 -13.26 -8.41
N LEU A 234 18.52 -13.74 -7.35
CA LEU A 234 17.44 -14.72 -7.43
C LEU A 234 16.23 -14.18 -8.19
N LEU A 235 15.79 -12.95 -7.91
CA LEU A 235 14.67 -12.31 -8.62
C LEU A 235 15.01 -12.08 -10.10
N SER A 236 16.26 -11.73 -10.41
CA SER A 236 16.73 -11.58 -11.79
C SER A 236 16.68 -12.92 -12.55
N MET A 237 17.10 -14.01 -11.90
CA MET A 237 16.98 -15.36 -12.49
C MET A 237 15.53 -15.82 -12.62
N LEU A 238 14.68 -15.47 -11.65
CA LEU A 238 13.25 -15.78 -11.71
C LEU A 238 12.59 -15.06 -12.89
N TRP A 239 12.94 -13.80 -13.14
CA TRP A 239 12.42 -13.01 -14.26
C TRP A 239 12.66 -13.69 -15.61
N ASN A 240 13.84 -14.31 -15.80
CA ASN A 240 14.17 -15.06 -17.02
C ASN A 240 13.21 -16.22 -17.32
N LYS A 241 12.49 -16.73 -16.32
CA LYS A 241 11.47 -17.77 -16.47
C LYS A 241 10.03 -17.22 -16.39
N TYR A 242 9.80 -16.23 -15.54
CA TYR A 242 8.46 -15.72 -15.23
C TYR A 242 7.95 -14.62 -16.16
N TRP A 243 8.78 -14.03 -17.03
CA TRP A 243 8.36 -12.98 -17.97
C TRP A 243 7.15 -13.38 -18.83
N VAL A 244 7.02 -14.68 -19.16
CA VAL A 244 5.89 -15.23 -19.92
C VAL A 244 4.56 -15.02 -19.18
N ASN A 245 4.56 -15.11 -17.85
CA ASN A 245 3.35 -14.86 -17.05
C ASN A 245 2.90 -13.40 -17.15
N THR A 246 3.83 -12.46 -17.18
CA THR A 246 3.52 -11.03 -17.39
C THR A 246 2.83 -10.83 -18.76
N LEU A 247 3.27 -11.54 -19.79
CA LEU A 247 2.70 -11.48 -21.13
C LEU A 247 1.41 -12.30 -21.30
N SER A 248 1.12 -13.28 -20.45
CA SER A 248 -0.11 -14.07 -20.52
C SER A 248 -1.26 -13.51 -19.66
N GLN A 249 -0.95 -12.68 -18.65
CA GLN A 249 -1.97 -12.09 -17.77
C GLN A 249 -2.90 -11.11 -18.49
N SER A 250 -4.21 -11.23 -18.28
CA SER A 250 -5.17 -10.23 -18.78
C SER A 250 -5.73 -9.45 -17.60
N PRO A 251 -5.36 -8.18 -17.37
CA PRO A 251 -5.90 -7.41 -16.25
C PRO A 251 -7.45 -7.34 -16.25
N LEU A 252 -8.06 -7.47 -17.43
CA LEU A 252 -9.51 -7.46 -17.62
C LEU A 252 -10.19 -8.82 -17.39
N ILE A 253 -9.49 -9.93 -17.66
CA ILE A 253 -10.10 -11.27 -17.79
C ILE A 253 -9.44 -12.35 -16.90
N SER A 254 -8.30 -12.07 -16.25
CA SER A 254 -7.40 -13.10 -15.67
C SER A 254 -8.12 -14.26 -14.98
N HIS A 255 -7.82 -15.46 -15.50
CA HIS A 255 -8.48 -16.74 -15.27
C HIS A 255 -8.45 -17.18 -13.79
N SER A 256 -9.50 -17.90 -13.37
CA SER A 256 -9.88 -18.33 -11.99
C SER A 256 -10.19 -17.22 -10.96
N THR A 257 -9.62 -16.02 -11.14
CA THR A 257 -9.87 -14.79 -10.38
C THR A 257 -10.85 -13.82 -11.09
N SER A 258 -11.45 -14.28 -12.19
CA SER A 258 -12.40 -13.55 -13.04
C SER A 258 -13.64 -13.05 -12.29
N LEU A 259 -14.11 -13.75 -11.26
CA LEU A 259 -15.27 -13.29 -10.49
C LEU A 259 -14.92 -12.12 -9.54
N GLN A 260 -13.79 -12.16 -8.83
CA GLN A 260 -13.50 -11.15 -7.81
C GLN A 260 -13.14 -9.78 -8.38
N ASN A 261 -12.26 -9.71 -9.39
CA ASN A 261 -11.85 -8.40 -9.92
C ASN A 261 -12.97 -7.75 -10.75
N ARG A 262 -13.78 -8.55 -11.44
CA ARG A 262 -14.99 -8.05 -12.10
C ARG A 262 -16.03 -7.60 -11.08
N ALA A 263 -16.23 -8.36 -10.00
CA ALA A 263 -17.10 -7.94 -8.90
C ALA A 263 -16.61 -6.63 -8.28
N TYR A 264 -15.30 -6.46 -8.12
CA TYR A 264 -14.70 -5.20 -7.66
C TYR A 264 -15.03 -4.05 -8.62
N ALA A 265 -14.77 -4.19 -9.93
CA ALA A 265 -15.10 -3.16 -10.91
C ALA A 265 -16.60 -2.81 -10.94
N VAL A 266 -17.48 -3.82 -10.86
CA VAL A 266 -18.94 -3.61 -10.76
C VAL A 266 -19.31 -2.90 -9.46
N SER A 267 -18.67 -3.25 -8.34
CA SER A 267 -18.90 -2.57 -7.06
C SER A 267 -18.47 -1.10 -7.09
N GLN A 268 -17.34 -0.79 -7.73
CA GLN A 268 -16.87 0.60 -7.92
C GLN A 268 -17.83 1.40 -8.79
N LEU A 269 -18.38 0.81 -9.86
CA LEU A 269 -19.40 1.45 -10.69
C LEU A 269 -20.71 1.69 -9.93
N SER A 270 -21.12 0.74 -9.09
CA SER A 270 -22.31 0.88 -8.24
C SER A 270 -22.12 2.01 -7.21
N ASP A 271 -20.96 2.08 -6.55
CA ASP A 271 -20.61 3.15 -5.61
C ASP A 271 -20.54 4.52 -6.32
N LEU A 272 -19.91 4.59 -7.50
CA LEU A 272 -19.87 5.81 -8.31
C LEU A 272 -21.28 6.29 -8.68
N HIS A 273 -22.18 5.39 -9.07
CA HIS A 273 -23.57 5.73 -9.36
C HIS A 273 -24.26 6.36 -8.15
N GLN A 274 -24.07 5.80 -6.95
CA GLN A 274 -24.61 6.36 -5.71
C GLN A 274 -24.00 7.73 -5.39
N LYS A 275 -22.68 7.91 -5.58
CA LYS A 275 -21.99 9.20 -5.40
C LYS A 275 -22.51 10.27 -6.36
N LEU A 276 -22.73 9.92 -7.62
CA LEU A 276 -23.30 10.82 -8.63
C LEU A 276 -24.75 11.20 -8.29
N ASN A 277 -25.58 10.26 -7.83
CA ASN A 277 -26.94 10.58 -7.37
C ASN A 277 -26.93 11.55 -6.16
N LYS A 278 -26.03 11.36 -5.20
CA LYS A 278 -25.86 12.30 -4.07
C LYS A 278 -25.42 13.68 -4.55
N ALA A 279 -24.46 13.74 -5.47
CA ALA A 279 -23.99 15.00 -6.05
C ALA A 279 -25.09 15.71 -6.85
N GLN A 280 -25.90 14.98 -7.62
CA GLN A 280 -27.04 15.52 -8.36
C GLN A 280 -28.06 16.20 -7.44
N ASN A 281 -28.39 15.56 -6.31
CA ASN A 281 -29.29 16.14 -5.31
C ASN A 281 -28.71 17.42 -4.67
N SER A 282 -27.39 17.47 -4.45
CA SER A 282 -26.71 18.67 -3.94
C SER A 282 -26.72 19.82 -4.95
N VAL A 283 -26.55 19.52 -6.25
CA VAL A 283 -26.57 20.53 -7.33
C VAL A 283 -27.97 21.09 -7.54
N ALA A 284 -29.01 20.26 -7.47
CA ALA A 284 -30.40 20.71 -7.57
C ALA A 284 -30.81 21.69 -6.44
N SER A 285 -30.17 21.58 -5.26
CA SER A 285 -30.39 22.47 -4.11
C SER A 285 -29.58 23.78 -4.18
N THR A 286 -28.53 23.85 -5.01
CA THR A 286 -27.69 25.04 -5.15
C THR A 286 -28.19 25.93 -6.28
N ARG A 287 -29.07 26.89 -5.94
CA ARG A 287 -29.46 27.96 -6.85
C ARG A 287 -28.23 28.81 -7.17
N ALA A 288 -27.94 29.04 -8.44
CA ALA A 288 -26.86 29.94 -8.85
C ALA A 288 -27.15 31.35 -8.28
N SER A 289 -26.31 31.83 -7.37
CA SER A 289 -26.34 33.21 -6.92
C SER A 289 -26.01 34.12 -8.09
N ALA A 290 -26.89 35.07 -8.40
CA ALA A 290 -26.68 36.05 -9.46
C ALA A 290 -25.36 36.82 -9.20
N PRO A 291 -24.55 37.07 -10.24
CA PRO A 291 -23.30 37.80 -10.08
C PRO A 291 -23.63 39.22 -9.61
N THR A 292 -23.29 39.53 -8.37
CA THR A 292 -23.35 40.90 -7.85
C THR A 292 -22.06 41.61 -8.25
N LEU A 293 -22.20 42.73 -8.96
CA LEU A 293 -21.11 43.65 -9.27
C LEU A 293 -20.55 44.18 -7.94
N LYS A 294 -19.34 43.74 -7.56
CA LYS A 294 -18.63 44.29 -6.40
C LYS A 294 -18.10 45.68 -6.77
N GLU A 295 -18.71 46.72 -6.23
CA GLU A 295 -18.02 48.01 -6.09
C GLU A 295 -16.82 47.82 -5.16
N LYS A 296 -15.70 48.41 -5.57
CA LYS A 296 -14.43 48.41 -4.84
C LYS A 296 -14.66 49.07 -3.49
N ASP A 297 -14.51 48.30 -2.41
CA ASP A 297 -13.93 48.85 -1.20
C ASP A 297 -13.02 47.86 -0.48
N SER A 298 -11.92 48.43 -0.01
CA SER A 298 -10.74 47.78 0.56
C SER A 298 -10.98 47.24 1.96
N SER A 299 -10.50 46.02 2.24
CA SER A 299 -9.72 45.64 3.44
C SER A 299 -9.86 44.13 3.72
N THR A 300 -8.73 43.42 3.76
CA THR A 300 -8.35 42.20 4.54
C THR A 300 -9.29 40.99 4.70
N SER A 301 -10.55 41.07 4.29
CA SER A 301 -11.62 40.07 4.40
C SER A 301 -11.86 39.33 3.07
N ALA A 302 -11.52 39.97 1.94
CA ALA A 302 -11.60 39.39 0.61
C ALA A 302 -10.60 38.24 0.38
N GLN A 303 -9.45 38.26 1.06
CA GLN A 303 -8.42 37.22 0.94
C GLN A 303 -8.82 35.94 1.72
N LYS A 304 -9.41 36.09 2.92
CA LYS A 304 -10.03 34.98 3.68
C LYS A 304 -11.27 34.40 2.98
N GLN A 305 -12.04 35.20 2.26
CA GLN A 305 -13.17 34.69 1.47
C GLN A 305 -12.72 33.94 0.22
N LYS A 306 -11.66 34.40 -0.48
CA LYS A 306 -11.07 33.67 -1.62
C LYS A 306 -10.52 32.31 -1.21
N GLU A 307 -9.77 32.22 -0.11
CA GLU A 307 -9.27 30.93 0.41
C GLU A 307 -10.42 29.99 0.84
N LYS A 308 -11.52 30.53 1.36
CA LYS A 308 -12.68 29.74 1.79
C LYS A 308 -13.53 29.27 0.61
N GLU A 309 -13.60 30.04 -0.47
CA GLU A 309 -14.23 29.65 -1.74
C GLU A 309 -13.37 28.67 -2.56
N GLU A 310 -12.03 28.82 -2.56
CA GLU A 310 -11.10 27.87 -3.17
C GLU A 310 -11.11 26.53 -2.43
N LYS A 311 -11.09 26.52 -1.08
CA LYS A 311 -11.31 25.29 -0.30
C LYS A 311 -12.66 24.65 -0.56
N LYS A 312 -13.73 25.43 -0.76
CA LYS A 312 -15.05 24.89 -1.15
C LYS A 312 -15.07 24.33 -2.58
N LYS A 313 -14.24 24.85 -3.49
CA LYS A 313 -14.10 24.33 -4.87
C LYS A 313 -13.34 23.01 -4.91
N GLU A 314 -12.29 22.86 -4.09
CA GLU A 314 -11.55 21.59 -3.97
C GLU A 314 -12.38 20.48 -3.33
N ASP A 315 -13.31 20.83 -2.43
CA ASP A 315 -14.12 19.89 -1.66
C ASP A 315 -15.52 19.64 -2.26
N ASN A 316 -15.71 19.96 -3.54
CA ASN A 316 -16.99 19.72 -4.23
C ASN A 316 -17.18 18.21 -4.46
N GLN A 317 -18.32 17.67 -3.99
CA GLN A 317 -18.69 16.26 -4.16
C GLN A 317 -18.67 15.82 -5.62
N LEU A 318 -19.06 16.69 -6.55
CA LEU A 318 -19.00 16.39 -7.98
C LEU A 318 -17.55 16.20 -8.45
N THR A 319 -16.61 17.03 -7.99
CA THR A 319 -15.18 16.92 -8.34
C THR A 319 -14.60 15.59 -7.84
N LYS A 320 -14.98 15.15 -6.63
CA LYS A 320 -14.59 13.83 -6.10
C LYS A 320 -15.15 12.68 -6.95
N SER A 321 -16.43 12.74 -7.32
CA SER A 321 -17.05 11.76 -8.22
C SER A 321 -16.39 11.72 -9.61
N VAL A 322 -15.98 12.87 -10.14
CA VAL A 322 -15.24 12.94 -11.41
C VAL A 322 -13.89 12.23 -11.26
N LYS A 323 -13.12 12.51 -10.20
CA LYS A 323 -11.84 11.81 -9.93
C LYS A 323 -12.03 10.29 -9.85
N ASP A 324 -13.06 9.83 -9.14
CA ASP A 324 -13.37 8.41 -9.02
C ASP A 324 -13.73 7.80 -10.39
N SER A 325 -14.52 8.50 -11.20
CA SER A 325 -14.87 8.05 -12.56
C SER A 325 -13.66 7.98 -13.50
N THR A 326 -12.77 8.98 -13.44
CA THR A 326 -11.53 9.00 -14.22
C THR A 326 -10.64 7.83 -13.82
N LYS A 327 -10.51 7.56 -12.52
CA LYS A 327 -9.70 6.43 -12.04
C LYS A 327 -10.21 5.09 -12.60
N ILE A 328 -11.52 4.83 -12.51
CA ILE A 328 -12.14 3.60 -13.04
C ILE A 328 -11.92 3.48 -14.55
N ALA A 329 -12.09 4.58 -15.29
CA ALA A 329 -11.88 4.59 -16.74
C ALA A 329 -10.42 4.30 -17.11
N VAL A 330 -9.46 4.92 -16.41
CA VAL A 330 -8.02 4.72 -16.64
C VAL A 330 -7.62 3.28 -16.37
N GLU A 331 -8.09 2.65 -15.28
CA GLU A 331 -7.80 1.24 -14.98
C GLU A 331 -8.34 0.30 -16.08
N ALA A 332 -9.57 0.54 -16.55
CA ALA A 332 -10.16 -0.22 -17.64
C ALA A 332 -9.41 -0.04 -18.97
N GLN A 333 -8.99 1.20 -19.28
CA GLN A 333 -8.20 1.53 -20.47
C GLN A 333 -6.84 0.82 -20.45
N HIS A 334 -6.10 0.85 -19.33
CA HIS A 334 -4.82 0.13 -19.20
C HIS A 334 -4.97 -1.37 -19.47
N GLY A 335 -6.04 -1.98 -18.95
CA GLY A 335 -6.36 -3.38 -19.21
C GLY A 335 -6.61 -3.65 -20.69
N LEU A 336 -7.33 -2.75 -21.38
CA LEU A 336 -7.64 -2.89 -22.80
C LEU A 336 -6.41 -2.67 -23.69
N ILE A 337 -5.60 -1.65 -23.40
CA ILE A 337 -4.31 -1.39 -24.08
C ILE A 337 -3.43 -2.64 -24.01
N THR A 338 -3.35 -3.27 -22.84
CA THR A 338 -2.59 -4.52 -22.65
C THR A 338 -3.10 -5.65 -23.57
N GLN A 339 -4.42 -5.76 -23.80
CA GLN A 339 -4.98 -6.75 -24.73
C GLN A 339 -4.71 -6.41 -26.19
N VAL A 340 -4.87 -5.15 -26.57
CA VAL A 340 -4.60 -4.68 -27.95
C VAL A 340 -3.14 -4.90 -28.31
N ILE A 341 -2.21 -4.55 -27.41
CA ILE A 341 -0.78 -4.79 -27.62
C ILE A 341 -0.49 -6.29 -27.83
N LYS A 342 -1.13 -7.17 -27.03
CA LYS A 342 -0.98 -8.62 -27.19
C LYS A 342 -1.52 -9.11 -28.53
N ASP A 343 -2.65 -8.59 -28.97
CA ASP A 343 -3.23 -8.95 -30.27
C ASP A 343 -2.33 -8.50 -31.43
N VAL A 344 -1.79 -7.28 -31.36
CA VAL A 344 -0.83 -6.76 -32.36
C VAL A 344 0.46 -7.58 -32.40
N ILE A 345 1.00 -7.97 -31.24
CA ILE A 345 2.28 -8.71 -31.18
C ILE A 345 2.10 -10.19 -31.56
N PHE A 346 1.03 -10.85 -31.10
CA PHE A 346 0.91 -12.31 -31.18
C PHE A 346 -0.14 -12.82 -32.18
N SER A 347 -1.22 -12.06 -32.43
CA SER A 347 -2.32 -12.49 -33.29
C SER A 347 -2.26 -11.91 -34.70
N MET A 348 -1.75 -10.68 -34.85
CA MET A 348 -1.53 -10.06 -36.16
C MET A 348 -0.31 -10.68 -36.83
N ARG A 349 -0.49 -11.85 -37.46
CA ARG A 349 0.52 -12.37 -38.40
C ARG A 349 0.73 -11.35 -39.52
N PRO A 350 1.99 -11.09 -39.95
CA PRO A 350 2.20 -10.34 -41.17
C PRO A 350 1.50 -11.09 -42.31
N LYS A 351 0.47 -10.48 -42.90
CA LYS A 351 0.04 -10.89 -44.25
C LYS A 351 1.25 -10.64 -45.14
N ASN A 352 1.79 -11.68 -45.76
CA ASN A 352 2.88 -11.60 -46.74
C ASN A 352 2.69 -10.37 -47.64
N GLY A 353 3.44 -9.30 -47.37
CA GLY A 353 3.25 -8.00 -48.03
C GLY A 353 3.76 -6.81 -47.22
N GLY A 354 5.09 -6.67 -47.12
CA GLY A 354 5.78 -5.40 -46.83
C GLY A 354 6.11 -5.10 -45.36
N ASP A 355 7.39 -5.23 -45.02
CA ASP A 355 7.99 -4.94 -43.70
C ASP A 355 7.83 -3.48 -43.19
N THR A 356 7.24 -2.58 -43.98
CA THR A 356 7.07 -1.17 -43.61
C THR A 356 5.76 -0.85 -42.88
N PHE A 357 4.81 -1.78 -42.78
CA PHE A 357 3.46 -1.49 -42.27
C PHE A 357 3.28 -1.69 -40.76
N VAL A 358 4.16 -2.46 -40.09
CA VAL A 358 3.98 -2.84 -38.68
C VAL A 358 4.48 -1.73 -37.73
N ALA A 359 5.59 -1.07 -38.06
CA ALA A 359 6.18 -0.02 -37.21
C ALA A 359 5.29 1.23 -37.10
N THR A 360 4.66 1.65 -38.20
CA THR A 360 3.84 2.87 -38.27
C THR A 360 2.53 2.76 -37.48
N ARG A 361 1.98 1.55 -37.31
CA ARG A 361 0.71 1.35 -36.59
C ARG A 361 0.87 1.22 -35.09
N VAL A 362 2.02 0.74 -34.61
CA VAL A 362 2.31 0.72 -33.17
C VAL A 362 2.39 2.16 -32.63
N SER A 363 2.97 3.09 -33.39
CA SER A 363 2.97 4.52 -33.03
C SER A 363 1.58 5.15 -33.06
N GLU A 364 0.72 4.79 -34.03
CA GLU A 364 -0.66 5.31 -34.09
C GLU A 364 -1.53 4.84 -32.90
N VAL A 365 -1.33 3.61 -32.42
CA VAL A 365 -2.07 3.07 -31.26
C VAL A 365 -1.59 3.72 -29.96
N THR A 366 -0.29 4.03 -29.82
CA THR A 366 0.21 4.78 -28.67
C THR A 366 -0.28 6.24 -28.68
N ASP A 367 -0.38 6.87 -29.84
CA ASP A 367 -0.82 8.27 -29.96
C ASP A 367 -2.33 8.42 -29.74
N MET A 368 -3.15 7.45 -30.14
CA MET A 368 -4.60 7.44 -29.81
C MET A 368 -4.90 7.17 -28.33
N ALA A 369 -3.95 6.62 -27.56
CA ALA A 369 -4.14 6.31 -26.14
C ALA A 369 -3.66 7.43 -25.19
N ILE A 370 -2.96 8.44 -25.73
CA ILE A 370 -2.42 9.59 -24.98
C ILE A 370 -3.26 10.88 -25.20
N GLY A 371 -4.25 10.82 -26.10
CA GLY A 371 -5.17 11.93 -26.42
C GLY A 371 -6.37 12.07 -25.48
#